data_AF-A0A225B1H8-F1
#
_entry.id   AF-A0A225B1H8-F1
#
_cell.length_a   1.000
_cell.length_b   1.000
_cell.length_c   1.000
_cell.angle_alpha   90.00
_cell.angle_beta   90.00
_cell.angle_gamma   90.00
#
_symmetry.space_group_name_H-M   'P 1'
#
loop_
_entity.id
_entity.type
_entity.pdbx_description
1 polymer ?
#
loop_
_entity_poly.entity_id
_entity_poly.type
_entity_poly.pdbx_seq_one_letter_code
_entity_poly.pdbx_strand_id
1 'polypeptide(L)'
;MPVNVPTADSLADLFSLKGKVVVVTGASGPRGMGIEAARGCAEMGADVAVTYSSRPEGGEKNAKELAEKYGVKAKAYKCNIGAWEDVEKLVADVIADFGKIDGFIANAGRTANSGILDGSVQDWQEVIQTDLTGTFHCAKAVGKHFKERGTGSFVITSSMSGHIANYPQEQTSYNVAKAGCIHMAHSLANEWRDFARVNSISPGYIDTGLSDFVPQETQDLWNSMIPLGRNGNAKELKGAYVYLISDASSYTTGADIYLVNATSVRRIRNTPYSMNLVSVGISMDLVDYFLAMDSVQSLAVKALCKLPLPIQALLASSTTRNLVAVVFAYMLVTQFNRILSGLVLNNWTSDTYDWTREIVLLTGGCSGIGKSVARDLASRGIKVCVADVLDPTDPLPPNVHVYKCDVTSTASVKAMGIQIRLEHGDPTVLINNAGIGKEGSILTKPEALVRKVFEVNTISHWWMVQEFLPAMLKRNHGHVVTVASAGSFLGLGEMTDYSGSKASALAFHEGLTQEIRLWYKAEKVRTR
;
A
#
# COMPACT_ATOMS: atom_id res chain seq x y z
N MET A 1 -23.53 -6.16 17.84
CA MET A 1 -24.14 -5.23 18.83
C MET A 1 -23.29 -3.98 18.82
N PRO A 2 -23.87 -2.77 18.88
CA PRO A 2 -23.06 -1.55 18.87
C PRO A 2 -22.10 -1.57 20.07
N VAL A 3 -20.84 -1.18 19.85
CA VAL A 3 -19.87 -0.98 20.92
C VAL A 3 -20.44 0.08 21.86
N ASN A 4 -20.61 -0.27 23.14
CA ASN A 4 -21.19 0.66 24.12
C ASN A 4 -20.24 1.83 24.37
N VAL A 5 -20.81 3.00 24.61
CA VAL A 5 -20.06 4.16 25.11
C VAL A 5 -19.49 3.78 26.48
N PRO A 6 -18.19 3.99 26.74
CA PRO A 6 -17.61 3.73 28.04
C PRO A 6 -18.33 4.53 29.13
N THR A 7 -18.51 3.94 30.31
CA THR A 7 -19.12 4.61 31.46
C THR A 7 -18.15 5.55 32.18
N ALA A 8 -16.87 5.52 31.82
CA ALA A 8 -15.83 6.34 32.42
C ALA A 8 -15.86 7.76 31.84
N ASP A 9 -15.95 8.77 32.71
CA ASP A 9 -15.94 10.18 32.30
C ASP A 9 -14.54 10.81 32.33
N SER A 10 -13.62 10.28 33.16
CA SER A 10 -12.28 10.83 33.31
C SER A 10 -11.35 10.30 32.22
N LEU A 11 -10.47 11.16 31.71
CA LEU A 11 -9.48 10.77 30.70
C LEU A 11 -8.57 9.64 31.21
N ALA A 12 -8.14 9.70 32.47
CA ALA A 12 -7.29 8.67 33.05
C ALA A 12 -7.97 7.30 33.08
N ASP A 13 -9.27 7.26 33.39
CA ASP A 13 -10.04 6.02 33.42
C ASP A 13 -10.29 5.48 32.00
N LEU A 14 -10.52 6.36 31.01
CA LEU A 14 -10.65 5.96 29.60
C LEU A 14 -9.38 5.30 29.05
N PHE A 15 -8.20 5.75 29.50
CA PHE A 15 -6.91 5.18 29.13
C PHE A 15 -6.49 3.98 30.00
N SER A 16 -7.17 3.73 31.12
CA SER A 16 -6.87 2.64 32.03
C SER A 16 -7.03 1.29 31.33
N LEU A 17 -6.05 0.40 31.56
CA LEU A 17 -6.09 -0.98 31.09
C LEU A 17 -6.11 -1.97 32.26
N LYS A 18 -6.43 -1.51 33.47
CA LYS A 18 -6.54 -2.36 34.65
C LYS A 18 -7.52 -3.52 34.41
N GLY A 19 -7.05 -4.74 34.69
CA GLY A 19 -7.82 -5.96 34.49
C GLY A 19 -8.03 -6.35 33.02
N LYS A 20 -7.34 -5.69 32.08
CA LYS A 20 -7.29 -6.10 30.67
C LYS A 20 -6.06 -6.97 30.42
N VAL A 21 -6.16 -7.87 29.44
CA VAL A 21 -5.03 -8.68 28.97
C VAL A 21 -4.67 -8.27 27.55
N VAL A 22 -3.39 -7.92 27.31
CA VAL A 22 -2.90 -7.47 26.01
C VAL A 22 -1.79 -8.38 25.49
N VAL A 23 -1.96 -8.90 24.27
CA VAL A 23 -0.91 -9.64 23.55
C VAL A 23 -0.13 -8.68 22.67
N VAL A 24 1.21 -8.78 22.69
CA VAL A 24 2.09 -7.99 21.79
C VAL A 24 3.09 -8.90 21.11
N THR A 25 3.00 -9.01 19.79
CA THR A 25 3.92 -9.86 19.02
C THR A 25 5.25 -9.15 18.76
N GLY A 26 6.36 -9.90 18.80
CA GLY A 26 7.69 -9.36 18.45
C GLY A 26 8.23 -8.32 19.44
N ALA A 27 8.10 -8.58 20.74
CA ALA A 27 8.46 -7.66 21.83
C ALA A 27 9.72 -8.12 22.60
N SER A 28 10.62 -8.84 21.95
CA SER A 28 11.83 -9.40 22.56
C SER A 28 13.08 -8.53 22.46
N GLY A 29 13.04 -7.47 21.65
CA GLY A 29 14.12 -6.48 21.58
C GLY A 29 14.08 -5.51 22.76
N PRO A 30 15.22 -4.98 23.25
CA PRO A 30 15.24 -4.07 24.40
C PRO A 30 14.77 -2.64 24.07
N ARG A 31 14.83 -2.25 22.78
CA ARG A 31 14.52 -0.91 22.24
C ARG A 31 13.45 -0.92 21.14
N GLY A 32 12.74 -2.03 20.96
CA GLY A 32 11.77 -2.19 19.86
C GLY A 32 10.41 -1.54 20.10
N MET A 33 9.65 -1.30 19.03
CA MET A 33 8.28 -0.78 19.12
C MET A 33 7.36 -1.70 19.94
N GLY A 34 7.47 -3.03 19.74
CA GLY A 34 6.68 -4.00 20.48
C GLY A 34 6.90 -3.96 21.99
N ILE A 35 8.15 -3.82 22.45
CA ILE A 35 8.40 -3.72 23.90
C ILE A 35 7.91 -2.38 24.46
N GLU A 36 8.00 -1.28 23.71
CA GLU A 36 7.46 0.02 24.16
C GLU A 36 5.93 0.03 24.18
N ALA A 37 5.27 -0.67 23.24
CA ALA A 37 3.83 -0.90 23.29
C ALA A 37 3.45 -1.73 24.54
N ALA A 38 4.18 -2.82 24.83
CA ALA A 38 3.96 -3.63 26.02
C ALA A 38 4.21 -2.85 27.32
N ARG A 39 5.28 -2.02 27.37
CA ARG A 39 5.57 -1.11 28.49
C ARG A 39 4.43 -0.13 28.72
N GLY A 40 3.92 0.52 27.66
CA GLY A 40 2.78 1.42 27.77
C GLY A 40 1.51 0.74 28.26
N CYS A 41 1.23 -0.49 27.78
CA CYS A 41 0.07 -1.24 28.24
C CYS A 41 0.18 -1.65 29.72
N ALA A 42 1.34 -2.15 30.13
CA ALA A 42 1.62 -2.51 31.52
C ALA A 42 1.59 -1.29 32.45
N GLU A 43 2.12 -0.15 32.00
CA GLU A 43 2.07 1.13 32.73
C GLU A 43 0.63 1.59 33.01
N MET A 44 -0.31 1.29 32.09
CA MET A 44 -1.75 1.53 32.30
C MET A 44 -2.48 0.40 33.03
N GLY A 45 -1.75 -0.62 33.50
CA GLY A 45 -2.27 -1.69 34.35
C GLY A 45 -2.76 -2.95 33.63
N ALA A 46 -2.44 -3.14 32.35
CA ALA A 46 -2.73 -4.40 31.66
C ALA A 46 -1.77 -5.52 32.08
N ASP A 47 -2.31 -6.73 32.17
CA ASP A 47 -1.52 -7.94 32.10
C ASP A 47 -1.06 -8.14 30.63
N VAL A 48 0.19 -8.54 30.43
CA VAL A 48 0.82 -8.54 29.10
C VAL A 48 1.45 -9.87 28.72
N ALA A 49 1.05 -10.39 27.55
CA ALA A 49 1.69 -11.53 26.91
C ALA A 49 2.58 -11.01 25.76
N VAL A 50 3.89 -11.19 25.87
CA VAL A 50 4.86 -10.76 24.86
C VAL A 50 5.39 -11.95 24.08
N THR A 51 5.65 -11.79 22.78
CA THR A 51 6.21 -12.89 21.98
C THR A 51 7.62 -12.63 21.45
N TYR A 52 8.33 -13.73 21.23
CA TYR A 52 9.60 -13.78 20.51
C TYR A 52 9.56 -14.91 19.47
N SER A 53 10.27 -14.74 18.35
CA SER A 53 10.48 -15.84 17.39
C SER A 53 11.77 -16.60 17.71
N SER A 54 12.89 -15.88 17.78
CA SER A 54 14.25 -16.47 17.90
C SER A 54 15.06 -15.97 19.10
N ARG A 55 14.53 -15.08 19.94
CA ARG A 55 15.25 -14.44 21.07
C ARG A 55 14.57 -14.71 22.42
N PRO A 56 14.69 -15.93 22.98
CA PRO A 56 14.05 -16.30 24.24
C PRO A 56 14.55 -15.43 25.40
N GLU A 57 15.86 -15.24 25.56
CA GLU A 57 16.39 -14.51 26.72
C GLU A 57 15.89 -13.06 26.74
N GLY A 58 15.79 -12.43 25.57
CA GLY A 58 15.25 -11.07 25.43
C GLY A 58 13.77 -10.99 25.78
N GLY A 59 12.96 -11.94 25.31
CA GLY A 59 11.53 -12.01 25.63
C GLY A 59 11.26 -12.25 27.11
N GLU A 60 11.93 -13.24 27.71
CA GLU A 60 11.79 -13.60 29.12
C GLU A 60 12.25 -12.48 30.05
N LYS A 61 13.40 -11.87 29.75
CA LYS A 61 13.90 -10.71 30.49
C LYS A 61 12.90 -9.55 30.44
N ASN A 62 12.41 -9.21 29.26
CA ASN A 62 11.45 -8.13 29.08
C ASN A 62 10.14 -8.40 29.86
N ALA A 63 9.61 -9.63 29.82
CA ALA A 63 8.42 -10.00 30.59
C ALA A 63 8.65 -9.85 32.11
N LYS A 64 9.80 -10.32 32.62
CA LYS A 64 10.16 -10.18 34.03
C LYS A 64 10.24 -8.71 34.46
N GLU A 65 10.92 -7.87 33.68
CA GLU A 65 11.05 -6.43 33.95
C GLU A 65 9.67 -5.72 33.96
N LEU A 66 8.77 -6.11 33.05
CA LEU A 66 7.40 -5.56 33.02
C LEU A 66 6.62 -5.90 34.30
N ALA A 67 6.69 -7.16 34.73
CA ALA A 67 6.01 -7.61 35.95
C ALA A 67 6.54 -6.91 37.20
N GLU A 68 7.88 -6.88 37.36
CA GLU A 68 8.52 -6.27 38.54
C GLU A 68 8.28 -4.76 38.62
N LYS A 69 8.33 -4.06 37.48
CA LYS A 69 8.23 -2.60 37.46
C LYS A 69 6.80 -2.09 37.65
N TYR A 70 5.82 -2.75 37.04
CA TYR A 70 4.44 -2.24 37.00
C TYR A 70 3.48 -3.04 37.89
N GLY A 71 3.92 -4.15 38.49
CA GLY A 71 3.08 -4.97 39.37
C GLY A 71 1.95 -5.70 38.63
N VAL A 72 2.15 -5.99 37.34
CA VAL A 72 1.19 -6.72 36.47
C VAL A 72 1.67 -8.15 36.22
N LYS A 73 0.78 -9.01 35.73
CA LYS A 73 1.19 -10.32 35.22
C LYS A 73 1.80 -10.15 33.83
N ALA A 74 3.01 -10.65 33.63
CA ALA A 74 3.66 -10.65 32.32
C ALA A 74 4.30 -12.00 32.01
N LYS A 75 4.15 -12.49 30.77
CA LYS A 75 4.72 -13.78 30.33
C LYS A 75 5.20 -13.70 28.88
N ALA A 76 6.33 -14.35 28.61
CA ALA A 76 6.91 -14.47 27.28
C ALA A 76 6.50 -15.79 26.61
N TYR A 77 6.25 -15.75 25.30
CA TYR A 77 5.88 -16.90 24.48
C TYR A 77 6.74 -16.98 23.22
N LYS A 78 7.19 -18.19 22.87
CA LYS A 78 7.76 -18.45 21.55
C LYS A 78 6.63 -18.51 20.52
N CYS A 79 6.70 -17.69 19.48
CA CYS A 79 5.73 -17.70 18.38
C CYS A 79 6.37 -17.18 17.10
N ASN A 80 6.43 -18.01 16.06
CA ASN A 80 6.66 -17.55 14.70
C ASN A 80 5.32 -17.18 14.06
N ILE A 81 5.04 -15.88 13.91
CA ILE A 81 3.76 -15.45 13.34
C ILE A 81 3.56 -15.89 11.89
N GLY A 82 4.63 -16.24 11.17
CA GLY A 82 4.55 -16.81 9.84
C GLY A 82 3.95 -18.22 9.81
N ALA A 83 3.84 -18.93 10.93
CA ALA A 83 3.22 -20.25 11.01
C ALA A 83 1.84 -20.16 11.67
N TRP A 84 0.81 -20.68 11.02
CA TRP A 84 -0.57 -20.63 11.53
C TRP A 84 -0.69 -21.34 12.88
N GLU A 85 -0.10 -22.53 12.99
CA GLU A 85 -0.18 -23.39 14.16
C GLU A 85 0.45 -22.73 15.40
N ASP A 86 1.55 -21.99 15.21
CA ASP A 86 2.22 -21.24 16.27
C ASP A 86 1.33 -20.12 16.82
N VAL A 87 0.58 -19.43 15.95
CA VAL A 87 -0.31 -18.33 16.35
C VAL A 87 -1.59 -18.84 16.98
N GLU A 88 -2.15 -19.93 16.44
CA GLU A 88 -3.30 -20.61 17.03
C GLU A 88 -2.97 -21.10 18.45
N LYS A 89 -1.80 -21.74 18.62
CA LYS A 89 -1.30 -22.17 19.91
C LYS A 89 -1.06 -21.00 20.86
N LEU A 90 -0.45 -19.91 20.40
CA LEU A 90 -0.23 -18.70 21.21
C LEU A 90 -1.54 -18.20 21.82
N VAL A 91 -2.59 -18.04 21.02
CA VAL A 91 -3.88 -17.52 21.49
C VAL A 91 -4.49 -18.48 22.53
N ALA A 92 -4.44 -19.79 22.28
CA ALA A 92 -4.94 -20.79 23.23
C ALA A 92 -4.17 -20.76 24.57
N ASP A 93 -2.83 -20.71 24.52
CA ASP A 93 -1.98 -20.67 25.71
C ASP A 93 -2.21 -19.39 26.53
N VAL A 94 -2.32 -18.22 25.87
CA VAL A 94 -2.60 -16.96 26.56
C VAL A 94 -3.97 -16.99 27.23
N ILE A 95 -5.00 -17.54 26.57
CA ILE A 95 -6.32 -17.70 27.20
C ILE A 95 -6.25 -18.66 28.39
N ALA A 96 -5.49 -19.75 28.31
CA ALA A 96 -5.30 -20.67 29.43
C ALA A 96 -4.58 -20.01 30.62
N ASP A 97 -3.55 -19.21 30.34
CA ASP A 97 -2.74 -18.56 31.38
C ASP A 97 -3.40 -17.31 31.97
N PHE A 98 -4.09 -16.50 31.17
CA PHE A 98 -4.63 -15.19 31.56
C PHE A 98 -6.17 -15.13 31.59
N GLY A 99 -6.85 -16.17 31.11
CA GLY A 99 -8.31 -16.30 31.06
C GLY A 99 -8.98 -15.63 29.86
N LYS A 100 -8.35 -14.64 29.24
CA LYS A 100 -8.90 -13.86 28.11
C LYS A 100 -7.82 -13.09 27.36
N ILE A 101 -8.18 -12.54 26.21
CA ILE A 101 -7.42 -11.49 25.51
C ILE A 101 -8.38 -10.33 25.25
N ASP A 102 -8.07 -9.14 25.74
CA ASP A 102 -8.85 -7.91 25.52
C ASP A 102 -8.27 -7.06 24.38
N GLY A 103 -6.95 -7.05 24.26
CA GLY A 103 -6.22 -6.33 23.22
C GLY A 103 -5.16 -7.21 22.55
N PHE A 104 -4.96 -7.02 21.25
CA PHE A 104 -3.90 -7.73 20.53
C PHE A 104 -3.20 -6.77 19.57
N ILE A 105 -1.89 -6.63 19.76
CA ILE A 105 -1.01 -5.80 18.95
C ILE A 105 -0.16 -6.72 18.05
N ALA A 106 -0.53 -6.80 16.78
CA ALA A 106 0.22 -7.49 15.74
C ALA A 106 1.40 -6.61 15.29
N ASN A 107 2.50 -6.65 16.06
CA ASN A 107 3.68 -5.82 15.86
C ASN A 107 4.87 -6.54 15.19
N ALA A 108 4.97 -7.87 15.34
CA ALA A 108 6.09 -8.61 14.76
C ALA A 108 6.20 -8.39 13.24
N GLY A 109 7.43 -8.23 12.77
CA GLY A 109 7.75 -8.00 11.37
C GLY A 109 9.26 -8.05 11.12
N ARG A 110 9.65 -7.97 9.86
CA ARG A 110 11.04 -7.96 9.40
C ARG A 110 11.25 -6.93 8.29
N THR A 111 12.50 -6.56 8.08
CA THR A 111 12.90 -5.63 7.01
C THR A 111 13.13 -6.38 5.70
N ALA A 112 12.99 -5.68 4.57
CA ALA A 112 13.53 -6.10 3.28
C ALA A 112 14.94 -5.54 3.10
N ASN A 113 15.79 -6.28 2.39
CA ASN A 113 17.21 -5.94 2.23
C ASN A 113 17.60 -5.61 0.77
N SER A 114 16.65 -5.65 -0.17
CA SER A 114 16.91 -5.50 -1.61
C SER A 114 15.65 -5.08 -2.40
N GLY A 115 15.88 -4.50 -3.57
CA GLY A 115 14.88 -4.18 -4.58
C GLY A 115 14.40 -5.37 -5.42
N ILE A 116 13.57 -5.09 -6.43
CA ILE A 116 12.88 -6.09 -7.27
C ILE A 116 13.81 -7.02 -8.03
N LEU A 117 14.85 -6.49 -8.66
CA LEU A 117 15.72 -7.29 -9.54
C LEU A 117 16.88 -7.95 -8.80
N ASP A 118 17.31 -7.37 -7.68
CA ASP A 118 18.45 -7.86 -6.91
C ASP A 118 18.05 -8.85 -5.80
N GLY A 119 16.81 -8.76 -5.31
CA GLY A 119 16.28 -9.64 -4.29
C GLY A 119 15.92 -11.03 -4.81
N SER A 120 16.12 -12.04 -3.96
CA SER A 120 15.70 -13.40 -4.29
C SER A 120 14.20 -13.58 -4.09
N VAL A 121 13.63 -14.57 -4.79
CA VAL A 121 12.26 -15.06 -4.59
C VAL A 121 11.99 -15.39 -3.12
N GLN A 122 12.98 -16.02 -2.46
CA GLN A 122 12.89 -16.45 -1.07
C GLN A 122 12.81 -15.23 -0.13
N ASP A 123 13.59 -14.17 -0.38
CA ASP A 123 13.56 -12.95 0.43
C ASP A 123 12.19 -12.28 0.38
N TRP A 124 11.57 -12.22 -0.80
CA TRP A 124 10.20 -11.74 -0.97
C TRP A 124 9.21 -12.58 -0.16
N GLN A 125 9.24 -13.90 -0.34
CA GLN A 125 8.31 -14.82 0.33
C GLN A 125 8.43 -14.71 1.84
N GLU A 126 9.64 -14.59 2.35
CA GLU A 126 9.89 -14.43 3.77
C GLU A 126 9.29 -13.14 4.36
N VAL A 127 9.42 -12.00 3.66
CA VAL A 127 8.83 -10.73 4.07
C VAL A 127 7.30 -10.81 4.02
N ILE A 128 6.71 -11.29 2.93
CA ILE A 128 5.24 -11.44 2.81
C ILE A 128 4.70 -12.42 3.85
N GLN A 129 5.40 -13.52 4.10
CA GLN A 129 5.00 -14.52 5.08
C GLN A 129 4.96 -13.94 6.48
N THR A 130 5.97 -13.16 6.84
CA THR A 130 6.09 -12.60 8.20
C THR A 130 5.15 -11.41 8.37
N ASP A 131 5.26 -10.39 7.52
CA ASP A 131 4.66 -9.08 7.79
C ASP A 131 3.20 -8.99 7.36
N LEU A 132 2.78 -9.74 6.34
CA LEU A 132 1.41 -9.72 5.84
C LEU A 132 0.64 -10.97 6.25
N THR A 133 1.14 -12.15 5.89
CA THR A 133 0.46 -13.41 6.20
C THR A 133 0.45 -13.67 7.71
N GLY A 134 1.55 -13.33 8.41
CA GLY A 134 1.60 -13.45 9.86
C GLY A 134 0.63 -12.52 10.58
N THR A 135 0.44 -11.29 10.09
CA THR A 135 -0.60 -10.39 10.58
C THR A 135 -2.00 -10.97 10.38
N PHE A 136 -2.25 -11.60 9.22
CA PHE A 136 -3.48 -12.34 8.96
C PHE A 136 -3.68 -13.50 9.95
N HIS A 137 -2.65 -14.30 10.24
CA HIS A 137 -2.75 -15.37 11.25
C HIS A 137 -3.14 -14.81 12.62
N CYS A 138 -2.53 -13.71 13.04
CA CYS A 138 -2.88 -13.03 14.29
C CYS A 138 -4.36 -12.61 14.31
N ALA A 139 -4.82 -11.94 13.24
CA ALA A 139 -6.20 -11.49 13.12
C ALA A 139 -7.18 -12.67 13.15
N LYS A 140 -6.89 -13.74 12.40
CA LYS A 140 -7.75 -14.93 12.32
C LYS A 140 -7.85 -15.67 13.66
N ALA A 141 -6.73 -15.83 14.36
CA ALA A 141 -6.71 -16.53 15.65
C ALA A 141 -7.44 -15.73 16.75
N VAL A 142 -7.11 -14.44 16.92
CA VAL A 142 -7.72 -13.62 17.99
C VAL A 142 -9.16 -13.21 17.67
N GLY A 143 -9.49 -13.02 16.39
CA GLY A 143 -10.81 -12.59 15.95
C GLY A 143 -11.93 -13.56 16.34
N LYS A 144 -11.64 -14.87 16.39
CA LYS A 144 -12.58 -15.88 16.90
C LYS A 144 -12.92 -15.62 18.37
N HIS A 145 -11.90 -15.39 19.20
CA HIS A 145 -12.09 -15.10 20.63
C HIS A 145 -12.85 -13.78 20.84
N PHE A 146 -12.52 -12.73 20.10
CA PHE A 146 -13.23 -11.44 20.18
C PHE A 146 -14.70 -11.57 19.79
N LYS A 147 -15.00 -12.35 18.75
CA LYS A 147 -16.38 -12.61 18.31
C LYS A 147 -17.18 -13.36 19.37
N GLU A 148 -16.59 -14.40 19.99
CA GLU A 148 -17.22 -15.16 21.09
C GLU A 148 -17.51 -14.27 22.30
N ARG A 149 -16.60 -13.33 22.63
CA ARG A 149 -16.75 -12.40 23.74
C ARG A 149 -17.63 -11.18 23.44
N GLY A 150 -17.85 -10.85 22.16
CA GLY A 150 -18.52 -9.63 21.73
C GLY A 150 -17.73 -8.35 22.00
N THR A 151 -16.42 -8.43 22.30
CA THR A 151 -15.56 -7.28 22.58
C THR A 151 -14.10 -7.60 22.24
N GLY A 152 -13.34 -6.59 21.80
CA GLY A 152 -11.89 -6.66 21.62
C GLY A 152 -11.31 -5.44 20.88
N SER A 153 -10.00 -5.24 20.98
CA SER A 153 -9.25 -4.27 20.18
C SER A 153 -8.05 -4.93 19.49
N PHE A 154 -8.02 -4.89 18.16
CA PHE A 154 -6.91 -5.38 17.34
C PHE A 154 -6.16 -4.21 16.73
N VAL A 155 -4.85 -4.15 16.97
CA VAL A 155 -3.98 -3.10 16.46
C VAL A 155 -2.88 -3.70 15.61
N ILE A 156 -2.78 -3.23 14.38
CA ILE A 156 -1.76 -3.67 13.42
C ILE A 156 -0.63 -2.64 13.37
N THR A 157 0.61 -3.08 13.56
CA THR A 157 1.78 -2.23 13.28
C THR A 157 2.10 -2.33 11.79
N SER A 158 1.62 -1.34 11.05
CA SER A 158 2.01 -1.12 9.67
C SER A 158 3.28 -0.23 9.59
N SER A 159 3.37 0.63 8.59
CA SER A 159 4.51 1.51 8.36
C SER A 159 4.11 2.63 7.41
N MET A 160 4.82 3.76 7.49
CA MET A 160 4.70 4.77 6.46
C MET A 160 4.96 4.23 5.05
N SER A 161 5.81 3.20 4.95
CA SER A 161 6.12 2.47 3.71
C SER A 161 4.92 1.77 3.07
N GLY A 162 3.81 1.60 3.80
CA GLY A 162 2.55 1.14 3.22
C GLY A 162 1.77 2.22 2.49
N HIS A 163 2.12 3.49 2.68
CA HIS A 163 1.49 4.66 2.03
C HIS A 163 2.35 5.27 0.93
N ILE A 164 3.65 5.02 0.95
CA ILE A 164 4.62 5.63 0.05
C ILE A 164 5.72 4.64 -0.32
N ALA A 165 6.33 4.81 -1.49
CA ALA A 165 7.63 4.24 -1.79
C ALA A 165 8.75 5.08 -1.15
N ASN A 166 9.54 4.45 -0.26
CA ASN A 166 10.68 5.11 0.38
C ASN A 166 11.81 5.40 -0.61
N TYR A 167 12.48 6.53 -0.43
CA TYR A 167 13.73 6.86 -1.10
C TYR A 167 14.80 7.18 -0.04
N PRO A 168 16.07 6.79 -0.23
CA PRO A 168 16.61 6.00 -1.33
C PRO A 168 16.60 4.48 -1.06
N GLN A 169 15.63 3.96 -0.32
CA GLN A 169 15.65 2.57 0.12
C GLN A 169 14.74 1.70 -0.75
N GLU A 170 15.33 0.77 -1.48
CA GLU A 170 14.59 -0.25 -2.23
C GLU A 170 14.12 -1.36 -1.29
N GLN A 171 12.80 -1.52 -1.19
CA GLN A 171 12.18 -2.46 -0.25
C GLN A 171 10.75 -2.82 -0.67
N THR A 172 10.57 -3.09 -1.96
CA THR A 172 9.23 -3.28 -2.55
C THR A 172 8.41 -4.37 -1.83
N SER A 173 9.02 -5.48 -1.40
CA SER A 173 8.32 -6.53 -0.60
C SER A 173 7.74 -6.00 0.71
N TYR A 174 8.48 -5.14 1.42
CA TYR A 174 8.05 -4.55 2.68
C TYR A 174 6.92 -3.54 2.47
N ASN A 175 7.03 -2.66 1.47
CA ASN A 175 6.00 -1.68 1.14
C ASN A 175 4.68 -2.37 0.82
N VAL A 176 4.75 -3.43 0.01
CA VAL A 176 3.62 -4.28 -0.39
C VAL A 176 2.96 -4.94 0.82
N ALA A 177 3.75 -5.51 1.74
CA ALA A 177 3.24 -6.11 2.96
C ALA A 177 2.51 -5.09 3.84
N LYS A 178 3.12 -3.91 4.05
CA LYS A 178 2.58 -2.86 4.94
C LYS A 178 1.36 -2.15 4.34
N ALA A 179 1.30 -1.97 3.02
CA ALA A 179 0.09 -1.51 2.32
C ALA A 179 -1.07 -2.50 2.52
N GLY A 180 -0.80 -3.79 2.37
CA GLY A 180 -1.76 -4.86 2.64
C GLY A 180 -2.27 -4.83 4.09
N CYS A 181 -1.40 -4.58 5.06
CA CYS A 181 -1.76 -4.47 6.48
C CYS A 181 -2.67 -3.27 6.80
N ILE A 182 -2.43 -2.09 6.22
CA ILE A 182 -3.33 -0.91 6.38
C ILE A 182 -4.72 -1.26 5.84
N HIS A 183 -4.75 -1.83 4.64
CA HIS A 183 -6.02 -2.18 4.01
C HIS A 183 -6.76 -3.31 4.74
N MET A 184 -5.99 -4.25 5.33
CA MET A 184 -6.54 -5.28 6.21
C MET A 184 -7.23 -4.66 7.43
N ALA A 185 -6.66 -3.63 8.05
CA ALA A 185 -7.31 -2.93 9.17
C ALA A 185 -8.65 -2.31 8.76
N HIS A 186 -8.71 -1.62 7.62
CA HIS A 186 -9.95 -1.04 7.09
C HIS A 186 -11.03 -2.10 6.85
N SER A 187 -10.65 -3.20 6.21
CA SER A 187 -11.60 -4.26 5.86
C SER A 187 -12.10 -4.99 7.11
N LEU A 188 -11.20 -5.27 8.06
CA LEU A 188 -11.55 -5.90 9.33
C LEU A 188 -12.41 -5.02 10.21
N ALA A 189 -12.21 -3.70 10.21
CA ALA A 189 -13.07 -2.78 10.92
C ALA A 189 -14.54 -2.89 10.48
N ASN A 190 -14.77 -3.11 9.18
CA ASN A 190 -16.10 -3.38 8.66
C ASN A 190 -16.57 -4.80 9.04
N GLU A 191 -15.75 -5.83 8.88
CA GLU A 191 -16.12 -7.22 9.21
C GLU A 191 -16.41 -7.42 10.70
N TRP A 192 -15.72 -6.69 11.58
CA TRP A 192 -15.74 -6.87 13.03
C TRP A 192 -16.57 -5.82 13.78
N ARG A 193 -17.22 -4.88 13.06
CA ARG A 193 -17.98 -3.73 13.59
C ARG A 193 -18.97 -4.04 14.72
N ASP A 194 -19.45 -5.28 14.78
CA ASP A 194 -20.44 -5.75 15.75
C ASP A 194 -19.85 -6.34 17.05
N PHE A 195 -18.53 -6.53 17.11
CA PHE A 195 -17.88 -7.22 18.23
C PHE A 195 -16.44 -6.77 18.56
N ALA A 196 -15.74 -6.05 17.68
CA ALA A 196 -14.39 -5.58 17.96
C ALA A 196 -14.01 -4.36 17.11
N ARG A 197 -13.00 -3.63 17.59
CA ARG A 197 -12.38 -2.53 16.85
C ARG A 197 -11.08 -3.00 16.22
N VAL A 198 -10.80 -2.50 15.02
CA VAL A 198 -9.54 -2.80 14.33
C VAL A 198 -8.94 -1.53 13.79
N ASN A 199 -7.67 -1.27 14.11
CA ASN A 199 -6.96 -0.07 13.66
C ASN A 199 -5.51 -0.40 13.31
N SER A 200 -4.83 0.48 12.59
CA SER A 200 -3.40 0.39 12.33
C SER A 200 -2.65 1.61 12.81
N ILE A 201 -1.35 1.42 13.03
CA ILE A 201 -0.38 2.49 13.22
C ILE A 201 0.66 2.38 12.12
N SER A 202 1.00 3.49 11.49
CA SER A 202 1.97 3.58 10.41
C SER A 202 3.11 4.53 10.79
N PRO A 203 4.13 4.05 11.54
CA PRO A 203 5.27 4.87 11.93
C PRO A 203 6.20 5.19 10.77
N GLY A 204 6.90 6.32 10.87
CA GLY A 204 8.08 6.65 10.09
C GLY A 204 9.32 5.87 10.52
N TYR A 205 10.52 6.40 10.27
CA TYR A 205 11.75 5.79 10.75
C TYR A 205 11.83 5.86 12.28
N ILE A 206 11.97 4.71 12.92
CA ILE A 206 12.09 4.57 14.38
C ILE A 206 13.43 3.94 14.71
N ASP A 207 14.14 4.51 15.67
CA ASP A 207 15.32 3.88 16.24
C ASP A 207 14.89 2.71 17.15
N THR A 208 14.97 1.51 16.58
CA THR A 208 14.76 0.25 17.28
C THR A 208 16.05 -0.57 17.40
N GLY A 209 17.18 -0.02 16.98
CA GLY A 209 18.43 -0.75 16.75
C GLY A 209 18.45 -1.65 15.51
N LEU A 210 17.35 -1.70 14.73
CA LEU A 210 17.30 -2.50 13.49
C LEU A 210 18.06 -1.83 12.34
N SER A 211 18.20 -0.51 12.35
CA SER A 211 18.89 0.25 11.29
C SER A 211 20.36 0.55 11.60
N ASP A 212 20.90 0.01 12.71
CA ASP A 212 22.27 0.31 13.18
C ASP A 212 23.35 -0.14 12.17
N PHE A 213 23.00 -1.05 11.25
CA PHE A 213 23.89 -1.52 10.17
C PHE A 213 23.89 -0.62 8.92
N VAL A 214 22.98 0.34 8.83
CA VAL A 214 22.81 1.20 7.65
C VAL A 214 23.93 2.25 7.61
N PRO A 215 24.56 2.53 6.45
CA PRO A 215 25.59 3.55 6.34
C PRO A 215 25.14 4.93 6.86
N GLN A 216 26.04 5.65 7.54
CA GLN A 216 25.72 6.94 8.17
C GLN A 216 25.19 7.97 7.15
N GLU A 217 25.74 7.99 5.93
CA GLU A 217 25.27 8.88 4.85
C GLU A 217 23.79 8.64 4.51
N THR A 218 23.35 7.38 4.47
CA THR A 218 21.95 7.02 4.24
C THR A 218 21.08 7.44 5.43
N GLN A 219 21.57 7.26 6.66
CA GLN A 219 20.86 7.72 7.86
C GLN A 219 20.72 9.25 7.90
N ASP A 220 21.76 9.99 7.53
CA ASP A 220 21.76 11.45 7.45
C ASP A 220 20.79 11.94 6.38
N LEU A 221 20.76 11.27 5.22
CA LEU A 221 19.78 11.53 4.18
C LEU A 221 18.36 11.28 4.67
N TRP A 222 18.08 10.16 5.34
CA TRP A 222 16.77 9.89 5.94
C TRP A 222 16.38 10.99 6.93
N ASN A 223 17.27 11.32 7.87
CA ASN A 223 17.05 12.38 8.86
C ASN A 223 16.76 13.73 8.20
N SER A 224 17.43 14.05 7.07
CA SER A 224 17.18 15.28 6.31
C SER A 224 15.80 15.34 5.65
N MET A 225 15.19 14.17 5.39
CA MET A 225 13.85 14.07 4.78
C MET A 225 12.75 13.98 5.84
N ILE A 226 13.08 13.58 7.07
CA ILE A 226 12.17 13.58 8.21
C ILE A 226 11.94 15.03 8.68
N PRO A 227 10.68 15.52 8.78
CA PRO A 227 10.40 16.88 9.24
C PRO A 227 11.01 17.25 10.59
N LEU A 228 11.15 16.26 11.49
CA LEU A 228 11.73 16.44 12.83
C LEU A 228 13.26 16.31 12.86
N GLY A 229 13.91 16.07 11.71
CA GLY A 229 15.37 16.00 11.59
C GLY A 229 16.02 14.79 12.27
N ARG A 230 15.24 13.80 12.72
CA ARG A 230 15.69 12.60 13.44
C ARG A 230 14.72 11.45 13.29
N ASN A 231 15.22 10.24 13.54
CA ASN A 231 14.36 9.09 13.81
C ASN A 231 13.47 9.33 15.04
N GLY A 232 12.26 8.77 15.00
CA GLY A 232 11.42 8.65 16.18
C GLY A 232 12.04 7.68 17.17
N ASN A 233 11.85 7.95 18.46
CA ASN A 233 12.16 6.98 19.50
C ASN A 233 10.96 6.06 19.69
N ALA A 234 11.16 4.74 19.83
CA ALA A 234 10.07 3.78 20.00
C ALA A 234 9.12 4.16 21.16
N LYS A 235 9.62 4.82 22.22
CA LYS A 235 8.81 5.29 23.36
C LYS A 235 7.78 6.35 22.96
N GLU A 236 8.00 7.09 21.87
CA GLU A 236 7.08 8.13 21.37
C GLU A 236 5.83 7.51 20.74
N LEU A 237 5.87 6.21 20.40
CA LEU A 237 4.72 5.49 19.85
C LEU A 237 3.79 4.89 20.91
N LYS A 238 4.25 4.78 22.17
CA LYS A 238 3.51 4.08 23.23
C LYS A 238 2.08 4.61 23.40
N GLY A 239 1.92 5.94 23.32
CA GLY A 239 0.64 6.60 23.52
C GLY A 239 -0.38 6.23 22.45
N ALA A 240 0.07 6.05 21.21
CA ALA A 240 -0.80 5.64 20.11
C ALA A 240 -1.29 4.18 20.29
N TYR A 241 -0.41 3.26 20.71
CA TYR A 241 -0.80 1.88 21.02
C TYR A 241 -1.82 1.83 22.17
N VAL A 242 -1.52 2.50 23.28
CA VAL A 242 -2.42 2.53 24.45
C VAL A 242 -3.76 3.16 24.09
N TYR A 243 -3.77 4.28 23.36
CA TYR A 243 -5.00 4.90 22.88
C TYR A 243 -5.87 3.88 22.14
N LEU A 244 -5.32 3.22 21.11
CA LEU A 244 -6.07 2.27 20.28
C LEU A 244 -6.54 1.02 21.03
N ILE A 245 -5.80 0.57 22.05
CA ILE A 245 -6.21 -0.59 22.87
C ILE A 245 -7.28 -0.20 23.91
N SER A 246 -7.20 1.00 24.48
CA SER A 246 -8.06 1.46 25.58
C SER A 246 -9.46 1.90 25.14
N ASP A 247 -10.32 2.15 26.12
CA ASP A 247 -11.68 2.64 25.93
C ASP A 247 -11.72 4.11 25.45
N ALA A 248 -10.60 4.84 25.56
CA ALA A 248 -10.41 6.18 24.98
C ALA A 248 -10.58 6.19 23.45
N SER A 249 -10.41 5.06 22.78
CA SER A 249 -10.64 4.89 21.34
C SER A 249 -11.91 4.09 21.02
N SER A 250 -12.88 4.05 21.93
CA SER A 250 -14.16 3.33 21.76
C SER A 250 -14.93 3.71 20.49
N TYR A 251 -14.74 4.94 19.97
CA TYR A 251 -15.32 5.41 18.69
C TYR A 251 -14.35 5.34 17.49
N THR A 252 -13.21 4.68 17.63
CA THR A 252 -12.17 4.59 16.59
C THR A 252 -12.02 3.15 16.10
N THR A 253 -12.40 2.92 14.84
CA THR A 253 -12.22 1.67 14.11
C THR A 253 -11.98 1.97 12.63
N GLY A 254 -11.14 1.18 11.97
CA GLY A 254 -10.73 1.39 10.59
C GLY A 254 -9.78 2.58 10.40
N ALA A 255 -9.21 3.11 11.46
CA ALA A 255 -8.27 4.23 11.39
C ALA A 255 -6.83 3.73 11.21
N ASP A 256 -6.06 4.48 10.43
CA ASP A 256 -4.60 4.40 10.40
C ASP A 256 -3.99 5.65 11.05
N ILE A 257 -3.25 5.47 12.15
CA ILE A 257 -2.50 6.56 12.77
C ILE A 257 -1.15 6.68 12.06
N TYR A 258 -1.07 7.62 11.11
CA TYR A 258 0.13 7.93 10.35
C TYR A 258 1.08 8.83 11.16
N LEU A 259 2.19 8.27 11.65
CA LEU A 259 3.10 8.95 12.59
C LEU A 259 4.43 9.26 11.91
N VAL A 260 4.58 10.51 11.49
CA VAL A 260 5.70 11.09 10.71
C VAL A 260 5.69 10.65 9.25
N ASN A 261 5.65 11.64 8.36
CA ASN A 261 5.82 11.45 6.93
C ASN A 261 7.24 11.88 6.52
N ALA A 262 8.12 10.94 6.22
CA ALA A 262 9.47 11.26 5.73
C ALA A 262 9.47 11.90 4.32
N THR A 263 8.32 12.01 3.64
CA THR A 263 8.24 12.61 2.29
C THR A 263 7.67 14.02 2.25
N SER A 264 7.08 14.53 3.33
CA SER A 264 6.39 15.83 3.28
C SER A 264 7.34 17.03 3.12
N VAL A 265 8.67 16.87 3.27
CA VAL A 265 9.63 17.98 3.04
C VAL A 265 10.26 17.95 1.64
N ARG A 266 10.28 16.82 0.92
CA ARG A 266 10.79 16.75 -0.47
C ARG A 266 9.72 16.58 -1.54
N ARG A 267 8.45 16.42 -1.15
CA ARG A 267 7.28 16.59 -2.05
C ARG A 267 7.22 17.97 -2.72
N ILE A 268 8.07 18.93 -2.34
CA ILE A 268 8.19 20.23 -2.99
C ILE A 268 9.66 20.66 -3.00
N ARG A 269 10.47 20.09 -3.91
CA ARG A 269 11.57 20.89 -4.50
C ARG A 269 12.10 20.40 -5.84
N ASN A 270 11.85 19.16 -6.30
CA ASN A 270 12.33 18.73 -7.63
C ASN A 270 11.55 17.57 -8.30
N THR A 271 10.29 17.31 -7.97
CA THR A 271 9.48 16.29 -8.67
C THR A 271 7.98 16.56 -8.53
N PRO A 272 7.21 16.74 -9.61
CA PRO A 272 5.83 17.20 -9.53
C PRO A 272 4.82 16.04 -9.59
N TYR A 273 4.97 15.02 -8.74
CA TYR A 273 3.88 14.07 -8.53
C TYR A 273 2.99 14.61 -7.40
N SER A 274 1.79 15.05 -7.74
CA SER A 274 0.76 15.66 -6.87
C SER A 274 0.96 17.14 -6.48
N MET A 275 0.84 18.05 -7.45
CA MET A 275 0.20 19.35 -7.16
C MET A 275 -1.31 19.13 -7.09
N ASN A 276 -1.81 18.66 -5.94
CA ASN A 276 -3.12 19.13 -5.51
C ASN A 276 -2.89 20.54 -5.02
N LEU A 277 -3.07 21.50 -5.92
CA LEU A 277 -3.07 22.91 -5.60
C LEU A 277 -4.21 23.15 -4.60
N VAL A 278 -3.84 23.16 -3.31
CA VAL A 278 -4.42 24.08 -2.33
C VAL A 278 -4.53 25.43 -3.04
N SER A 279 -5.76 25.95 -3.09
CA SER A 279 -6.16 27.14 -3.84
C SER A 279 -5.01 28.14 -4.03
N VAL A 280 -4.39 28.15 -5.21
CA VAL A 280 -3.74 29.37 -5.67
C VAL A 280 -4.91 30.31 -5.94
N GLY A 281 -5.16 31.19 -4.97
CA GLY A 281 -5.96 32.37 -5.22
C GLY A 281 -5.31 33.11 -6.37
N ILE A 282 -5.85 32.93 -7.56
CA ILE A 282 -5.61 33.86 -8.66
C ILE A 282 -6.19 35.17 -8.14
N SER A 283 -5.35 36.11 -7.71
CA SER A 283 -5.86 37.45 -7.39
C SER A 283 -6.46 38.01 -8.68
N MET A 284 -7.56 38.76 -8.57
CA MET A 284 -8.23 39.37 -9.73
C MET A 284 -7.24 40.19 -10.58
N ASP A 285 -6.15 40.67 -10.00
CA ASP A 285 -5.11 41.46 -10.67
C ASP A 285 -4.41 40.73 -11.83
N LEU A 286 -4.23 39.40 -11.77
CA LEU A 286 -3.55 38.63 -12.82
C LEU A 286 -4.44 38.41 -14.05
N VAL A 287 -5.75 38.30 -13.82
CA VAL A 287 -6.76 38.24 -14.89
C VAL A 287 -6.92 39.63 -15.53
N ASP A 288 -6.94 40.68 -14.72
CA ASP A 288 -7.01 42.06 -15.19
C ASP A 288 -5.76 42.44 -16.01
N TYR A 289 -4.57 41.97 -15.62
CA TYR A 289 -3.33 42.17 -16.37
C TYR A 289 -3.33 41.45 -17.74
N PHE A 290 -3.84 40.22 -17.81
CA PHE A 290 -3.96 39.47 -19.07
C PHE A 290 -5.01 40.06 -20.01
N LEU A 291 -6.12 40.58 -19.46
CA LEU A 291 -7.16 41.27 -20.22
C LEU A 291 -6.75 42.70 -20.64
N ALA A 292 -5.76 43.30 -19.99
CA ALA A 292 -5.21 44.63 -20.32
C ALA A 292 -4.13 44.63 -21.42
N MET A 293 -3.68 43.46 -21.89
CA MET A 293 -2.74 43.38 -23.02
C MET A 293 -3.45 43.77 -24.34
N ASP A 294 -3.01 44.85 -24.99
CA ASP A 294 -3.58 45.38 -26.25
C ASP A 294 -3.72 44.31 -27.36
N SER A 295 -2.79 43.37 -27.43
CA SER A 295 -2.82 42.26 -28.39
C SER A 295 -4.00 41.32 -28.16
N VAL A 296 -4.32 41.02 -26.89
CA VAL A 296 -5.45 40.16 -26.47
C VAL A 296 -6.78 40.88 -26.68
N GLN A 297 -6.85 42.17 -26.36
CA GLN A 297 -8.04 42.98 -26.59
C GLN A 297 -8.37 43.08 -28.09
N SER A 298 -7.37 43.32 -28.94
CA SER A 298 -7.58 43.43 -30.40
C SER A 298 -8.07 42.12 -31.02
N LEU A 299 -7.60 40.97 -30.52
CA LEU A 299 -8.02 39.65 -31.00
C LEU A 299 -9.43 39.30 -30.51
N ALA A 300 -9.71 39.60 -29.24
CA ALA A 300 -11.01 39.37 -28.62
C ALA A 300 -12.11 40.20 -29.30
N VAL A 301 -11.86 41.49 -29.59
CA VAL A 301 -12.79 42.36 -30.32
C VAL A 301 -13.04 41.84 -31.74
N LYS A 302 -12.00 41.42 -32.46
CA LYS A 302 -12.14 40.84 -33.81
C LYS A 302 -12.94 39.53 -33.81
N ALA A 303 -12.81 38.71 -32.76
CA ALA A 303 -13.58 37.48 -32.61
C ALA A 303 -15.03 37.75 -32.21
N LEU A 304 -15.27 38.71 -31.30
CA LEU A 304 -16.60 39.14 -30.86
C LEU A 304 -17.44 39.70 -32.00
N CYS A 305 -16.85 40.50 -32.89
CA CYS A 305 -17.55 41.06 -34.06
C CYS A 305 -18.02 40.01 -35.08
N LYS A 306 -17.51 38.77 -35.01
CA LYS A 306 -17.93 37.66 -35.87
C LYS A 306 -19.06 36.82 -35.27
N LEU A 307 -19.45 37.07 -34.02
CA LEU A 307 -20.53 36.34 -33.35
C LEU A 307 -21.90 36.97 -33.67
N PRO A 308 -22.99 36.20 -33.69
CA PRO A 308 -24.35 36.73 -33.81
C PRO A 308 -24.68 37.79 -32.74
N LEU A 309 -25.45 38.82 -33.12
CA LEU A 309 -25.85 39.94 -32.25
C LEU A 309 -26.38 39.54 -30.85
N PRO A 310 -27.20 38.47 -30.69
CA PRO A 310 -27.65 38.05 -29.36
C PRO A 310 -26.50 37.62 -28.43
N ILE A 311 -25.45 37.01 -28.98
CA ILE A 311 -24.27 36.55 -28.24
C ILE A 311 -23.36 37.73 -27.88
N GLN A 312 -23.24 38.71 -28.79
CA GLN A 312 -22.52 39.96 -28.52
C GLN A 312 -23.15 40.73 -27.35
N ALA A 313 -24.49 40.81 -27.31
CA ALA A 313 -25.22 41.47 -26.22
C ALA A 313 -25.06 40.73 -24.88
N LEU A 314 -25.09 39.39 -24.90
CA LEU A 314 -24.87 38.57 -23.71
C LEU A 314 -23.46 38.78 -23.13
N LEU A 315 -22.44 38.84 -23.99
CA LEU A 315 -21.02 39.07 -23.63
C LEU A 315 -20.69 40.53 -23.31
N ALA A 316 -21.58 41.49 -23.54
CA ALA A 316 -21.37 42.89 -23.16
C ALA A 316 -21.54 43.12 -21.65
N SER A 317 -22.31 42.25 -20.97
CA SER A 317 -22.51 42.28 -19.52
C SER A 317 -21.22 41.96 -18.77
N SER A 318 -20.85 42.78 -17.78
CA SER A 318 -19.71 42.55 -16.91
C SER A 318 -19.79 41.20 -16.18
N THR A 319 -20.98 40.80 -15.74
CA THR A 319 -21.21 39.51 -15.08
C THR A 319 -20.93 38.34 -16.02
N THR A 320 -21.40 38.41 -17.28
CA THR A 320 -21.14 37.35 -18.27
C THR A 320 -19.66 37.29 -18.63
N ARG A 321 -18.99 38.44 -18.81
CA ARG A 321 -17.54 38.48 -19.08
C ARG A 321 -16.74 37.86 -17.96
N ASN A 322 -17.07 38.19 -16.71
CA ASN A 322 -16.41 37.62 -15.54
C ASN A 322 -16.64 36.10 -15.45
N LEU A 323 -17.88 35.64 -15.69
CA LEU A 323 -18.18 34.21 -15.71
C LEU A 323 -17.40 33.47 -16.81
N VAL A 324 -17.38 34.01 -18.03
CA VAL A 324 -16.62 33.43 -19.15
C VAL A 324 -15.12 33.43 -18.86
N ALA A 325 -14.58 34.50 -18.25
CA ALA A 325 -13.19 34.57 -17.84
C ALA A 325 -12.85 33.51 -16.78
N VAL A 326 -13.72 33.29 -15.78
CA VAL A 326 -13.56 32.24 -14.77
C VAL A 326 -13.56 30.84 -15.41
N VAL A 327 -14.51 30.56 -16.31
CA VAL A 327 -14.55 29.27 -17.02
C VAL A 327 -13.30 29.07 -17.87
N PHE A 328 -12.87 30.10 -18.60
CA PHE A 328 -11.66 30.04 -19.42
C PHE A 328 -10.39 29.84 -18.57
N ALA A 329 -10.26 30.55 -17.45
CA ALA A 329 -9.17 30.36 -16.51
C ALA A 329 -9.15 28.94 -15.93
N TYR A 330 -10.32 28.40 -15.54
CA TYR A 330 -10.45 27.01 -15.09
C TYR A 330 -10.02 26.01 -16.19
N MET A 331 -10.43 26.23 -17.45
CA MET A 331 -9.99 25.42 -18.59
C MET A 331 -8.48 25.50 -18.82
N LEU A 332 -7.87 26.68 -18.69
CA LEU A 332 -6.42 26.85 -18.82
C LEU A 332 -5.66 26.13 -17.70
N VAL A 333 -6.10 26.28 -16.45
CA VAL A 333 -5.48 25.59 -15.30
C VAL A 333 -5.59 24.08 -15.46
N THR A 334 -6.77 23.56 -15.84
CA THR A 334 -6.96 22.12 -16.06
C THR A 334 -6.12 21.59 -17.22
N GLN A 335 -6.01 22.35 -18.32
CA GLN A 335 -5.17 21.99 -19.46
C GLN A 335 -3.67 22.02 -19.11
N PHE A 336 -3.21 23.06 -18.41
CA PHE A 336 -1.83 23.18 -17.98
C PHE A 336 -1.47 22.07 -16.98
N ASN A 337 -2.34 21.78 -16.02
CA ASN A 337 -2.19 20.66 -15.10
C ASN A 337 -2.12 19.33 -15.83
N ARG A 338 -2.93 19.12 -16.88
CA ARG A 338 -2.89 17.91 -17.70
C ARG A 338 -1.56 17.77 -18.46
N ILE A 339 -1.03 18.87 -19.01
CA ILE A 339 0.28 18.88 -19.69
C ILE A 339 1.39 18.53 -18.70
N LEU A 340 1.45 19.23 -17.56
CA LEU A 340 2.45 18.95 -16.52
C LEU A 340 2.34 17.53 -16.00
N SER A 341 1.13 17.06 -15.66
CA SER A 341 0.90 15.68 -15.23
C SER A 341 1.38 14.68 -16.28
N GLY A 342 1.14 14.94 -17.56
CA GLY A 342 1.63 14.11 -18.66
C GLY A 342 3.15 14.09 -18.77
N LEU A 343 3.82 15.24 -18.62
CA LEU A 343 5.28 15.31 -18.61
C LEU A 343 5.85 14.53 -17.43
N VAL A 344 5.26 14.70 -16.25
CA VAL A 344 5.67 14.01 -15.02
C VAL A 344 5.50 12.50 -15.13
N LEU A 345 4.33 12.04 -15.60
CA LEU A 345 4.03 10.62 -15.83
C LEU A 345 4.93 9.98 -16.89
N ASN A 346 5.55 10.78 -17.75
CA ASN A 346 6.51 10.31 -18.74
C ASN A 346 7.96 10.61 -18.36
N ASN A 347 8.25 10.86 -17.07
CA ASN A 347 9.59 11.17 -16.56
C ASN A 347 10.27 12.37 -17.24
N TRP A 348 9.48 13.34 -17.71
CA TRP A 348 9.93 14.47 -18.55
C TRP A 348 10.59 14.04 -19.87
N THR A 349 10.34 12.82 -20.30
CA THR A 349 10.83 12.26 -21.56
C THR A 349 9.70 12.05 -22.55
N SER A 350 10.02 12.08 -23.83
CA SER A 350 9.14 11.63 -24.90
C SER A 350 9.68 10.32 -25.45
N ASP A 351 8.77 9.38 -25.72
CA ASP A 351 9.11 8.12 -26.38
C ASP A 351 8.00 7.73 -27.35
N THR A 352 8.39 7.16 -28.48
CA THR A 352 7.51 6.93 -29.63
C THR A 352 7.27 5.43 -29.78
N TYR A 353 6.02 5.00 -29.72
CA TYR A 353 5.65 3.59 -29.85
C TYR A 353 5.27 3.31 -31.30
N ASP A 354 5.99 2.39 -31.93
CA ASP A 354 5.63 1.85 -33.24
C ASP A 354 4.85 0.56 -33.02
N TRP A 355 3.53 0.70 -32.89
CA TRP A 355 2.59 -0.39 -32.60
C TRP A 355 2.67 -1.59 -33.55
N THR A 356 3.30 -1.44 -34.72
CA THR A 356 3.56 -2.55 -35.65
C THR A 356 4.73 -3.44 -35.22
N ARG A 357 5.62 -2.91 -34.37
CA ARG A 357 6.82 -3.57 -33.84
C ARG A 357 6.69 -3.93 -32.36
N GLU A 358 5.76 -3.30 -31.66
CA GLU A 358 5.52 -3.59 -30.25
C GLU A 358 4.90 -4.97 -30.04
N ILE A 359 5.28 -5.57 -28.92
CA ILE A 359 4.76 -6.87 -28.48
C ILE A 359 4.18 -6.67 -27.09
N VAL A 360 2.86 -6.85 -26.99
CA VAL A 360 2.14 -6.77 -25.71
C VAL A 360 2.03 -8.16 -25.11
N LEU A 361 2.60 -8.35 -23.93
CA LEU A 361 2.35 -9.51 -23.09
C LEU A 361 1.26 -9.19 -22.06
N LEU A 362 0.13 -9.89 -22.12
CA LEU A 362 -1.02 -9.70 -21.25
C LEU A 362 -1.29 -10.96 -20.43
N THR A 363 -1.31 -10.85 -19.10
CA THR A 363 -1.69 -11.98 -18.23
C THR A 363 -3.20 -12.05 -18.02
N GLY A 364 -3.79 -13.25 -17.98
CA GLY A 364 -5.23 -13.45 -17.76
C GLY A 364 -6.11 -12.97 -18.93
N GLY A 365 -5.69 -13.22 -20.18
CA GLY A 365 -6.33 -12.71 -21.40
C GLY A 365 -7.37 -13.64 -22.04
N CYS A 366 -7.66 -14.82 -21.49
CA CYS A 366 -8.61 -15.77 -22.10
C CYS A 366 -10.06 -15.57 -21.63
N SER A 367 -10.31 -14.73 -20.62
CA SER A 367 -11.66 -14.44 -20.11
C SER A 367 -11.85 -12.98 -19.67
N GLY A 368 -13.11 -12.59 -19.42
CA GLY A 368 -13.47 -11.32 -18.80
C GLY A 368 -12.84 -10.06 -19.41
N ILE A 369 -12.31 -9.19 -18.54
CA ILE A 369 -11.67 -7.92 -18.92
C ILE A 369 -10.43 -8.17 -19.79
N GLY A 370 -9.58 -9.13 -19.43
CA GLY A 370 -8.36 -9.43 -20.17
C GLY A 370 -8.63 -9.86 -21.62
N LYS A 371 -9.66 -10.67 -21.85
CA LYS A 371 -10.11 -11.05 -23.20
C LYS A 371 -10.53 -9.84 -24.04
N SER A 372 -11.21 -8.89 -23.43
CA SER A 372 -11.63 -7.65 -24.11
C SER A 372 -10.41 -6.78 -24.45
N VAL A 373 -9.48 -6.61 -23.50
CA VAL A 373 -8.23 -5.88 -23.72
C VAL A 373 -7.39 -6.53 -24.83
N ALA A 374 -7.24 -7.85 -24.83
CA ALA A 374 -6.51 -8.57 -25.88
C ALA A 374 -7.09 -8.29 -27.27
N ARG A 375 -8.42 -8.32 -27.40
CA ARG A 375 -9.13 -8.08 -28.66
C ARG A 375 -9.03 -6.63 -29.12
N ASP A 376 -9.18 -5.67 -28.21
CA ASP A 376 -9.08 -4.24 -28.53
C ASP A 376 -7.67 -3.82 -28.96
N LEU A 377 -6.64 -4.44 -28.38
CA LEU A 377 -5.26 -4.27 -28.83
C LEU A 377 -5.06 -4.93 -30.19
N ALA A 378 -5.56 -6.16 -30.36
CA ALA A 378 -5.45 -6.88 -31.62
C ALA A 378 -6.17 -6.17 -32.77
N SER A 379 -7.33 -5.54 -32.54
CA SER A 379 -8.07 -4.79 -33.56
C SER A 379 -7.34 -3.54 -34.06
N ARG A 380 -6.31 -3.10 -33.32
CA ARG A 380 -5.41 -2.00 -33.72
C ARG A 380 -4.17 -2.50 -34.47
N GLY A 381 -4.11 -3.80 -34.79
CA GLY A 381 -2.99 -4.44 -35.47
C GLY A 381 -1.79 -4.75 -34.56
N ILE A 382 -1.92 -4.61 -33.24
CA ILE A 382 -0.84 -4.86 -32.28
C ILE A 382 -0.68 -6.37 -32.07
N LYS A 383 0.55 -6.86 -31.96
CA LYS A 383 0.82 -8.25 -31.61
C LYS A 383 0.62 -8.45 -30.11
N VAL A 384 -0.24 -9.41 -29.74
CA VAL A 384 -0.58 -9.69 -28.34
C VAL A 384 -0.24 -11.13 -27.99
N CYS A 385 0.69 -11.32 -27.06
CA CYS A 385 0.96 -12.58 -26.39
C CYS A 385 0.11 -12.63 -25.11
N VAL A 386 -0.74 -13.64 -24.98
CA VAL A 386 -1.59 -13.84 -23.81
C VAL A 386 -1.02 -14.97 -22.96
N ALA A 387 -0.75 -14.70 -21.69
CA ALA A 387 -0.36 -15.69 -20.69
C ALA A 387 -1.58 -16.05 -19.84
N ASP A 388 -2.07 -17.28 -19.93
CA ASP A 388 -3.26 -17.71 -19.17
C ASP A 388 -3.17 -19.19 -18.77
N VAL A 389 -3.84 -19.53 -17.66
CA VAL A 389 -4.04 -20.93 -17.23
C VAL A 389 -5.24 -21.57 -17.95
N LEU A 390 -6.12 -20.76 -18.52
CA LEU A 390 -7.28 -21.21 -19.29
C LEU A 390 -6.96 -21.28 -20.78
N ASP A 391 -7.73 -22.09 -21.50
CA ASP A 391 -7.72 -22.09 -22.95
C ASP A 391 -8.76 -21.09 -23.47
N PRO A 392 -8.51 -20.45 -24.63
CA PRO A 392 -9.46 -19.51 -25.21
C PRO A 392 -10.75 -20.24 -25.62
N THR A 393 -11.89 -19.67 -25.24
CA THR A 393 -13.21 -20.24 -25.53
C THR A 393 -13.74 -19.91 -26.92
N ASP A 394 -13.21 -18.86 -27.55
CA ASP A 394 -13.60 -18.38 -28.86
C ASP A 394 -12.40 -18.36 -29.81
N PRO A 395 -12.62 -18.30 -31.14
CA PRO A 395 -11.56 -18.02 -32.09
C PRO A 395 -10.79 -16.73 -31.73
N LEU A 396 -9.47 -16.82 -31.81
CA LEU A 396 -8.56 -15.71 -31.56
C LEU A 396 -8.32 -14.91 -32.85
N PRO A 397 -8.14 -13.58 -32.75
CA PRO A 397 -7.58 -12.80 -33.85
C PRO A 397 -6.20 -13.34 -34.27
N PRO A 398 -5.79 -13.20 -35.55
CA PRO A 398 -4.57 -13.82 -36.08
C PRO A 398 -3.27 -13.29 -35.45
N ASN A 399 -3.32 -12.11 -34.83
CA ASN A 399 -2.22 -11.45 -34.12
C ASN A 399 -2.27 -11.65 -32.60
N VAL A 400 -3.10 -12.59 -32.10
CA VAL A 400 -3.15 -12.97 -30.69
C VAL A 400 -2.61 -14.40 -30.54
N HIS A 401 -1.60 -14.55 -29.70
CA HIS A 401 -0.90 -15.82 -29.44
C HIS A 401 -1.07 -16.19 -27.96
N VAL A 402 -1.69 -17.33 -27.66
CA VAL A 402 -1.93 -17.76 -26.27
C VAL A 402 -0.87 -18.76 -25.84
N TYR A 403 -0.32 -18.53 -24.66
CA TYR A 403 0.64 -19.39 -23.98
C TYR A 403 0.04 -19.87 -22.66
N LYS A 404 0.05 -21.18 -22.46
CA LYS A 404 -0.37 -21.79 -21.20
C LYS A 404 0.66 -21.46 -20.12
N CYS A 405 0.28 -20.64 -19.15
CA CYS A 405 1.20 -20.20 -18.09
C CYS A 405 0.49 -20.06 -16.75
N ASP A 406 1.00 -20.74 -15.73
CA ASP A 406 0.68 -20.41 -14.34
C ASP A 406 1.64 -19.30 -13.88
N VAL A 407 1.12 -18.07 -13.84
CA VAL A 407 1.88 -16.88 -13.44
C VAL A 407 2.38 -16.93 -11.99
N THR A 408 1.90 -17.88 -11.16
CA THR A 408 2.42 -18.11 -9.80
C THR A 408 3.67 -19.01 -9.78
N SER A 409 4.05 -19.60 -10.91
CA SER A 409 5.23 -20.47 -11.03
C SER A 409 6.33 -19.80 -11.84
N THR A 410 7.47 -19.51 -11.21
CA THR A 410 8.65 -18.93 -11.87
C THR A 410 9.17 -19.83 -13.01
N ALA A 411 9.09 -21.15 -12.86
CA ALA A 411 9.44 -22.10 -13.92
C ALA A 411 8.49 -22.00 -15.13
N SER A 412 7.19 -21.86 -14.88
CA SER A 412 6.19 -21.67 -15.94
C SER A 412 6.39 -20.34 -16.66
N VAL A 413 6.60 -19.26 -15.91
CA VAL A 413 6.87 -17.91 -16.44
C VAL A 413 8.12 -17.91 -17.31
N LYS A 414 9.22 -18.53 -16.84
CA LYS A 414 10.48 -18.63 -17.58
C LYS A 414 10.33 -19.45 -18.87
N ALA A 415 9.66 -20.60 -18.80
CA ALA A 415 9.42 -21.44 -19.98
C ALA A 415 8.61 -20.69 -21.05
N MET A 416 7.53 -20.02 -20.65
CA MET A 416 6.75 -19.15 -21.52
C MET A 416 7.59 -18.01 -22.10
N GLY A 417 8.40 -17.34 -21.27
CA GLY A 417 9.25 -16.24 -21.70
C GLY A 417 10.27 -16.67 -22.77
N ILE A 418 10.86 -17.85 -22.65
CA ILE A 418 11.73 -18.41 -23.68
C ILE A 418 10.95 -18.61 -24.99
N GLN A 419 9.76 -19.20 -24.92
CA GLN A 419 8.95 -19.47 -26.10
C GLN A 419 8.53 -18.17 -26.83
N ILE A 420 8.03 -17.17 -26.10
CA ILE A 420 7.64 -15.87 -26.66
C ILE A 420 8.83 -15.21 -27.37
N ARG A 421 10.02 -15.22 -26.74
CA ARG A 421 11.21 -14.59 -27.35
C ARG A 421 11.66 -15.29 -28.63
N LEU A 422 11.55 -16.63 -28.68
CA LEU A 422 11.87 -17.40 -29.89
C LEU A 422 10.90 -17.12 -31.03
N GLU A 423 9.61 -17.02 -30.74
CA GLU A 423 8.56 -16.88 -31.77
C GLU A 423 8.33 -15.43 -32.20
N HIS A 424 8.53 -14.46 -31.30
CA HIS A 424 8.09 -13.09 -31.50
C HIS A 424 9.15 -12.03 -31.15
N GLY A 425 10.09 -12.35 -30.25
CA GLY A 425 11.05 -11.40 -29.68
C GLY A 425 10.65 -10.93 -28.28
N ASP A 426 11.41 -9.98 -27.72
CA ASP A 426 11.17 -9.46 -26.38
C ASP A 426 9.90 -8.59 -26.31
N PRO A 427 8.95 -8.88 -25.40
CA PRO A 427 7.85 -8.00 -25.07
C PRO A 427 8.33 -6.60 -24.70
N THR A 428 7.68 -5.58 -25.26
CA THR A 428 7.93 -4.16 -24.95
C THR A 428 6.85 -3.58 -24.05
N VAL A 429 5.69 -4.26 -23.95
CA VAL A 429 4.62 -3.92 -23.01
C VAL A 429 4.26 -5.16 -22.21
N LEU A 430 4.28 -5.05 -20.88
CA LEU A 430 3.80 -6.07 -19.95
C LEU A 430 2.54 -5.54 -19.26
N ILE A 431 1.42 -6.26 -19.37
CA ILE A 431 0.17 -5.95 -18.69
C ILE A 431 -0.11 -7.05 -17.66
N ASN A 432 0.16 -6.74 -16.40
CA ASN A 432 -0.11 -7.56 -15.24
C ASN A 432 -1.61 -7.46 -14.88
N ASN A 433 -2.43 -8.31 -15.50
CA ASN A 433 -3.89 -8.29 -15.39
C ASN A 433 -4.49 -9.54 -14.71
N ALA A 434 -3.79 -10.68 -14.73
CA ALA A 434 -4.26 -11.91 -14.09
C ALA A 434 -4.70 -11.63 -12.65
N GLY A 435 -5.89 -12.13 -12.30
CA GLY A 435 -6.48 -11.85 -11.00
C GLY A 435 -7.54 -12.86 -10.62
N ILE A 436 -7.57 -13.22 -9.35
CA ILE A 436 -8.62 -14.04 -8.74
C ILE A 436 -9.16 -13.34 -7.49
N GLY A 437 -10.41 -13.64 -7.18
CA GLY A 437 -11.08 -13.20 -5.96
C GLY A 437 -12.27 -14.10 -5.70
N LYS A 438 -12.57 -14.36 -4.43
CA LYS A 438 -13.72 -15.15 -4.02
C LYS A 438 -14.22 -14.66 -2.68
N GLU A 439 -15.53 -14.54 -2.53
CA GLU A 439 -16.16 -14.10 -1.29
C GLU A 439 -15.88 -15.06 -0.13
N GLY A 440 -15.79 -14.51 1.08
CA GLY A 440 -15.67 -15.21 2.34
C GLY A 440 -14.96 -14.39 3.42
N SER A 441 -15.53 -14.35 4.62
CA SER A 441 -14.96 -13.61 5.76
C SER A 441 -13.56 -14.08 6.15
N ILE A 442 -12.76 -13.21 6.78
CA ILE A 442 -11.41 -13.55 7.24
C ILE A 442 -11.39 -14.79 8.18
N LEU A 443 -12.45 -14.97 8.96
CA LEU A 443 -12.54 -16.02 9.99
C LEU A 443 -12.79 -17.40 9.38
N THR A 444 -13.52 -17.45 8.27
CA THR A 444 -13.98 -18.70 7.65
C THR A 444 -13.19 -19.06 6.40
N LYS A 445 -12.53 -18.09 5.76
CA LYS A 445 -11.83 -18.31 4.50
C LYS A 445 -10.64 -19.27 4.70
N PRO A 446 -10.49 -20.32 3.86
CA PRO A 446 -9.35 -21.21 3.91
C PRO A 446 -8.03 -20.46 3.63
N GLU A 447 -6.99 -20.76 4.41
CA GLU A 447 -5.69 -20.10 4.27
C GLU A 447 -5.10 -20.29 2.87
N ALA A 448 -5.19 -21.50 2.31
CA ALA A 448 -4.70 -21.79 0.96
C ALA A 448 -5.30 -20.87 -0.12
N LEU A 449 -6.57 -20.45 0.06
CA LEU A 449 -7.22 -19.54 -0.86
C LEU A 449 -6.70 -18.10 -0.69
N VAL A 450 -6.55 -17.64 0.56
CA VAL A 450 -5.97 -16.32 0.87
C VAL A 450 -4.56 -16.21 0.27
N ARG A 451 -3.72 -17.23 0.48
CA ARG A 451 -2.39 -17.31 -0.12
C ARG A 451 -2.46 -17.23 -1.64
N LYS A 452 -3.31 -18.05 -2.28
CA LYS A 452 -3.42 -18.07 -3.74
C LYS A 452 -3.87 -16.71 -4.30
N VAL A 453 -4.72 -15.97 -3.60
CA VAL A 453 -5.15 -14.61 -4.01
C VAL A 453 -3.96 -13.66 -4.05
N PHE A 454 -3.12 -13.61 -3.01
CA PHE A 454 -1.88 -12.80 -3.04
C PHE A 454 -0.87 -13.32 -4.07
N GLU A 455 -0.73 -14.64 -4.20
CA GLU A 455 0.16 -15.26 -5.20
C GLU A 455 -0.18 -14.80 -6.62
N VAL A 456 -1.46 -14.82 -6.99
CA VAL A 456 -1.91 -14.40 -8.33
C VAL A 456 -1.92 -12.87 -8.46
N ASN A 457 -2.52 -12.15 -7.52
CA ASN A 457 -2.84 -10.73 -7.71
C ASN A 457 -1.69 -9.77 -7.38
N THR A 458 -0.65 -10.27 -6.71
CA THR A 458 0.46 -9.44 -6.22
C THR A 458 1.80 -10.08 -6.55
N ILE A 459 2.04 -11.31 -6.10
CA ILE A 459 3.35 -11.94 -6.18
C ILE A 459 3.69 -12.28 -7.64
N SER A 460 2.72 -12.72 -8.45
CA SER A 460 2.93 -13.00 -9.86
C SER A 460 3.48 -11.80 -10.65
N HIS A 461 3.14 -10.56 -10.26
CA HIS A 461 3.65 -9.36 -10.90
C HIS A 461 5.17 -9.25 -10.76
N TRP A 462 5.72 -9.73 -9.65
CA TRP A 462 7.16 -9.81 -9.41
C TRP A 462 7.83 -10.74 -10.42
N TRP A 463 7.28 -11.96 -10.60
CA TRP A 463 7.84 -12.95 -11.53
C TRP A 463 7.81 -12.46 -12.97
N MET A 464 6.70 -11.84 -13.36
CA MET A 464 6.55 -11.26 -14.70
C MET A 464 7.54 -10.10 -14.91
N VAL A 465 7.73 -9.23 -13.92
CA VAL A 465 8.67 -8.11 -14.02
C VAL A 465 10.12 -8.60 -14.04
N GLN A 466 10.52 -9.52 -13.17
CA GLN A 466 11.87 -10.08 -13.19
C GLN A 466 12.21 -10.75 -14.53
N GLU A 467 11.24 -11.43 -15.15
CA GLU A 467 11.44 -12.09 -16.43
C GLU A 467 11.54 -11.10 -17.61
N PHE A 468 10.68 -10.08 -17.67
CA PHE A 468 10.54 -9.26 -18.89
C PHE A 468 11.12 -7.84 -18.80
N LEU A 469 11.26 -7.26 -17.61
CA LEU A 469 11.81 -5.92 -17.43
C LEU A 469 13.28 -5.78 -17.90
N PRO A 470 14.20 -6.75 -17.71
CA PRO A 470 15.60 -6.58 -18.11
C PRO A 470 15.79 -6.19 -19.59
N ALA A 471 14.96 -6.72 -20.49
CA ALA A 471 15.01 -6.38 -21.92
C ALA A 471 14.55 -4.92 -22.17
N MET A 472 13.51 -4.46 -21.47
CA MET A 472 13.02 -3.08 -21.57
C MET A 472 14.06 -2.09 -21.04
N LEU A 473 14.72 -2.42 -19.92
CA LEU A 473 15.80 -1.60 -19.35
C LEU A 473 16.99 -1.49 -20.30
N LYS A 474 17.44 -2.61 -20.87
CA LYS A 474 18.56 -2.64 -21.82
C LYS A 474 18.30 -1.77 -23.05
N ARG A 475 17.04 -1.70 -23.51
CA ARG A 475 16.63 -0.89 -24.66
C ARG A 475 16.26 0.55 -24.27
N ASN A 476 16.13 0.82 -22.97
CA ASN A 476 15.49 2.01 -22.42
C ASN A 476 14.19 2.33 -23.19
N HIS A 477 13.34 1.32 -23.29
CA HIS A 477 12.06 1.38 -24.00
C HIS A 477 11.16 0.26 -23.51
N GLY A 478 10.02 0.62 -22.93
CA GLY A 478 9.00 -0.35 -22.56
C GLY A 478 7.94 0.21 -21.63
N HIS A 479 6.95 -0.61 -21.32
CA HIS A 479 5.82 -0.23 -20.48
C HIS A 479 5.40 -1.41 -19.59
N VAL A 480 5.30 -1.19 -18.29
CA VAL A 480 4.69 -2.13 -17.34
C VAL A 480 3.37 -1.55 -16.84
N VAL A 481 2.28 -2.26 -17.06
CA VAL A 481 0.94 -1.86 -16.61
C VAL A 481 0.51 -2.81 -15.50
N THR A 482 0.10 -2.27 -14.35
CA THR A 482 -0.39 -3.07 -13.22
C THR A 482 -1.88 -2.86 -13.02
N VAL A 483 -2.69 -3.90 -13.21
CA VAL A 483 -4.14 -3.82 -13.02
C VAL A 483 -4.51 -4.00 -11.54
N ALA A 484 -4.72 -2.86 -10.87
CA ALA A 484 -5.25 -2.78 -9.52
C ALA A 484 -6.78 -2.88 -9.46
N SER A 485 -7.42 -2.30 -8.43
CA SER A 485 -8.88 -2.25 -8.30
C SER A 485 -9.31 -1.02 -7.50
N ALA A 486 -10.58 -0.60 -7.63
CA ALA A 486 -11.16 0.34 -6.65
C ALA A 486 -11.09 -0.24 -5.22
N GLY A 487 -11.09 -1.58 -5.09
CA GLY A 487 -10.84 -2.29 -3.84
C GLY A 487 -9.44 -2.06 -3.25
N SER A 488 -8.50 -1.42 -3.97
CA SER A 488 -7.24 -0.99 -3.37
C SER A 488 -7.42 0.15 -2.37
N PHE A 489 -8.47 0.96 -2.55
CA PHE A 489 -8.77 2.14 -1.73
C PHE A 489 -9.95 1.91 -0.78
N LEU A 490 -10.83 0.95 -1.12
CA LEU A 490 -12.04 0.63 -0.36
C LEU A 490 -11.97 -0.80 0.17
N GLY A 491 -12.10 -0.97 1.49
CA GLY A 491 -12.19 -2.28 2.13
C GLY A 491 -13.53 -2.94 1.83
N LEU A 492 -13.52 -3.97 0.98
CA LEU A 492 -14.72 -4.76 0.69
C LEU A 492 -14.84 -5.90 1.70
N GLY A 493 -15.90 -5.90 2.51
CA GLY A 493 -16.19 -7.00 3.45
C GLY A 493 -16.30 -8.34 2.72
N GLU A 494 -15.81 -9.42 3.34
CA GLU A 494 -15.70 -10.77 2.75
C GLU A 494 -14.72 -10.89 1.57
N MET A 495 -14.04 -9.80 1.21
CA MET A 495 -13.05 -9.71 0.16
C MET A 495 -11.78 -9.02 0.67
N THR A 496 -11.49 -9.14 1.98
CA THR A 496 -10.33 -8.53 2.64
C THR A 496 -9.00 -8.94 2.00
N ASP A 497 -8.84 -10.22 1.66
CA ASP A 497 -7.67 -10.75 0.97
C ASP A 497 -7.52 -10.19 -0.45
N TYR A 498 -8.62 -10.10 -1.20
CA TYR A 498 -8.62 -9.48 -2.53
C TYR A 498 -8.26 -8.00 -2.46
N SER A 499 -8.92 -7.24 -1.60
CA SER A 499 -8.73 -5.79 -1.46
C SER A 499 -7.31 -5.48 -0.98
N GLY A 500 -6.81 -6.24 0.01
CA GLY A 500 -5.42 -6.22 0.44
C GLY A 500 -4.44 -6.53 -0.70
N SER A 501 -4.68 -7.58 -1.50
CA SER A 501 -3.82 -7.93 -2.63
C SER A 501 -3.76 -6.84 -3.70
N LYS A 502 -4.85 -6.09 -3.91
CA LYS A 502 -4.92 -4.99 -4.86
C LYS A 502 -4.30 -3.70 -4.31
N ALA A 503 -4.39 -3.44 -3.01
CA ALA A 503 -3.61 -2.37 -2.36
C ALA A 503 -2.10 -2.67 -2.44
N SER A 504 -1.72 -3.92 -2.16
CA SER A 504 -0.37 -4.44 -2.35
C SER A 504 0.11 -4.30 -3.81
N ALA A 505 -0.74 -4.52 -4.81
CA ALA A 505 -0.39 -4.30 -6.22
C ALA A 505 -0.09 -2.83 -6.56
N LEU A 506 -0.77 -1.86 -5.93
CA LEU A 506 -0.45 -0.44 -6.09
C LEU A 506 0.91 -0.08 -5.48
N ALA A 507 1.19 -0.56 -4.26
CA ALA A 507 2.48 -0.34 -3.62
C ALA A 507 3.64 -0.95 -4.44
N PHE A 508 3.43 -2.15 -5.01
CA PHE A 508 4.36 -2.75 -5.97
C PHE A 508 4.61 -1.83 -7.18
N HIS A 509 3.53 -1.30 -7.76
CA HIS A 509 3.59 -0.43 -8.92
C HIS A 509 4.39 0.84 -8.66
N GLU A 510 4.13 1.50 -7.53
CA GLU A 510 4.84 2.71 -7.12
C GLU A 510 6.32 2.42 -6.83
N GLY A 511 6.62 1.35 -6.10
CA GLY A 511 7.99 0.90 -5.83
C GLY A 511 8.78 0.67 -7.11
N LEU A 512 8.22 -0.13 -8.03
CA LEU A 512 8.81 -0.41 -9.33
C LEU A 512 9.10 0.86 -10.14
N THR A 513 8.18 1.83 -10.10
CA THR A 513 8.35 3.13 -10.77
C THR A 513 9.60 3.86 -10.26
N GLN A 514 9.83 3.86 -8.95
CA GLN A 514 11.00 4.49 -8.35
C GLN A 514 12.29 3.74 -8.72
N GLU A 515 12.29 2.41 -8.67
CA GLU A 515 13.46 1.59 -9.02
C GLU A 515 13.88 1.80 -10.49
N ILE A 516 12.93 1.74 -11.44
CA ILE A 516 13.18 2.02 -12.87
C ILE A 516 13.81 3.39 -13.08
N ARG A 517 13.25 4.41 -12.44
CA ARG A 517 13.66 5.79 -12.68
C ARG A 517 14.99 6.14 -11.99
N LEU A 518 15.15 5.74 -10.73
CA LEU A 518 16.21 6.26 -9.87
C LEU A 518 17.39 5.30 -9.77
N TRP A 519 17.16 3.99 -9.81
CA TRP A 519 18.22 2.98 -9.76
C TRP A 519 18.68 2.57 -11.14
N TYR A 520 17.75 2.12 -11.98
CA TYR A 520 18.09 1.67 -13.32
C TYR A 520 18.27 2.81 -14.33
N LYS A 521 17.81 4.03 -13.97
CA LYS A 521 17.93 5.25 -14.79
C LYS A 521 17.37 5.07 -16.21
N ALA A 522 16.35 4.23 -16.34
CA ALA A 522 15.69 3.91 -17.61
C ALA A 522 14.44 4.78 -17.78
N GLU A 523 14.66 6.08 -18.03
CA GLU A 523 13.60 7.11 -18.01
C GLU A 523 12.47 6.88 -19.03
N LYS A 524 12.73 6.12 -20.09
CA LYS A 524 11.76 5.80 -21.15
C LYS A 524 10.99 4.51 -20.90
N VAL A 525 11.34 3.74 -19.87
CA VAL A 525 10.52 2.62 -19.40
C VAL A 525 9.46 3.17 -18.46
N ARG A 526 8.19 2.97 -18.82
CA ARG A 526 7.03 3.56 -18.13
C ARG A 526 6.32 2.53 -17.27
N THR A 527 5.69 3.02 -16.20
CA THR A 527 4.77 2.28 -15.35
C THR A 527 3.40 2.98 -15.37
N ARG A 528 2.30 2.24 -15.59
CA ARG A 528 0.92 2.75 -15.46
C ARG A 528 -0.10 1.86 -14.77
#